data_AF-A0A2S9YDA1-F1
#
_entry.id   AF-A0A2S9YDA1-F1
#
_cell.length_a   1.000
_cell.length_b   1.000
_cell.length_c   1.000
_cell.angle_alpha   90.00
_cell.angle_beta   90.00
_cell.angle_gamma   90.00
#
_symmetry.space_group_name_H-M   'P 1'
#
loop_
_entity.id
_entity.type
_entity.pdbx_description
1 polymer ?
#
loop_
_entity_poly.entity_id
_entity_poly.type
_entity_poly.pdbx_seq_one_letter_code
_entity_poly.pdbx_strand_id
1 'polypeptide(L)'
;MLRSEEFLQLRSPGPDKLRVASSAQKQASAARRAKNRARGQARTYPRVRARPIYSGSSCKITRRCLGRLLLLSPGVKAEELANFIGYCLAYAAALHGIEVHASVWMSNHHHTDVTDPHGNLVPFKQLLHSLIARGRNARLGRYDTFWSGDAACDTRRPTDDESLADLVYTLTNPVKDGLVKWGRLWPGFTTIDWRFGETRTFKRPDWLFDEGGEMPEEVSLTLVRPPIFPALDDEELYAKLMTQVRQREVEFQREFREKGRRFMGLRKLARQGWNQAPRSFEERFTVAPRWASSSKWLVLAQLQRDREWERQYAAARTLLLRGESAVFPAGTYWMRHFAGVAVAAQSP
;
A
#
# COMPACT_ATOMS: atom_id res chain seq x y z
N MET A 1 9.75 -35.10 -55.29
CA MET A 1 8.70 -36.08 -54.95
C MET A 1 8.16 -35.71 -53.58
N LEU A 2 6.94 -35.14 -53.52
CA LEU A 2 6.01 -35.01 -52.37
C LEU A 2 6.53 -34.41 -51.04
N ARG A 3 6.12 -33.17 -50.70
CA ARG A 3 5.15 -32.78 -49.62
C ARG A 3 5.93 -32.12 -48.48
N SER A 4 5.52 -31.06 -47.79
CA SER A 4 4.30 -30.26 -47.73
C SER A 4 4.63 -29.03 -46.87
N GLU A 5 4.54 -27.83 -47.42
CA GLU A 5 4.55 -26.58 -46.66
C GLU A 5 3.15 -26.34 -46.08
N GLU A 6 3.00 -26.54 -44.77
CA GLU A 6 1.79 -26.16 -44.04
C GLU A 6 1.90 -24.70 -43.57
N PHE A 7 1.20 -23.83 -44.31
CA PHE A 7 0.37 -22.73 -43.83
C PHE A 7 0.57 -22.24 -42.38
N LEU A 8 1.29 -21.13 -42.24
CA LEU A 8 1.04 -20.14 -41.18
C LEU A 8 0.35 -18.93 -41.81
N GLN A 9 -0.97 -19.04 -41.97
CA GLN A 9 -1.84 -17.87 -42.15
C GLN A 9 -1.74 -17.02 -40.88
N LEU A 10 -0.90 -15.98 -40.95
CA LEU A 10 -0.98 -14.82 -40.07
C LEU A 10 -2.41 -14.29 -40.16
N ARG A 11 -3.19 -14.50 -39.09
CA ARG A 11 -4.49 -13.83 -38.94
C ARG A 11 -4.24 -12.34 -38.95
N SER A 12 -4.69 -11.66 -40.01
CA SER A 12 -4.79 -10.21 -40.05
C SER A 12 -5.52 -9.73 -38.79
N PRO A 13 -4.98 -8.73 -38.06
CA PRO A 13 -5.72 -8.14 -36.95
C PRO A 13 -7.00 -7.52 -37.53
N GLY A 14 -8.16 -8.03 -37.10
CA GLY A 14 -9.44 -7.45 -37.46
C GLY A 14 -9.50 -5.98 -37.03
N PRO A 15 -10.33 -5.15 -37.68
CA PRO A 15 -10.40 -3.72 -37.39
C PRO A 15 -10.80 -3.54 -35.93
N ASP A 16 -9.85 -3.04 -35.14
CA ASP A 16 -10.07 -2.68 -33.75
C ASP A 16 -11.08 -1.53 -33.75
N LYS A 17 -12.36 -1.86 -33.55
CA LYS A 17 -13.42 -0.86 -33.41
C LYS A 17 -13.09 -0.07 -32.16
N LEU A 18 -12.44 1.09 -32.33
CA LEU A 18 -12.36 2.14 -31.33
C LEU A 18 -13.74 2.27 -30.69
N ARG A 19 -13.89 1.80 -29.45
CA ARG A 19 -15.16 1.86 -28.73
C ARG A 19 -15.47 3.33 -28.47
N VAL A 20 -16.27 3.93 -29.37
CA VAL A 20 -16.77 5.28 -29.22
C VAL A 20 -17.70 5.29 -28.01
N ALA A 21 -17.42 6.17 -27.04
CA ALA A 21 -18.25 6.29 -25.85
C ALA A 21 -19.70 6.62 -26.22
N SER A 22 -20.66 5.90 -25.64
CA SER A 22 -22.08 6.13 -25.87
C SER A 22 -22.53 7.50 -25.37
N SER A 23 -23.67 8.00 -25.86
CA SER A 23 -24.28 9.25 -25.38
C SER A 23 -24.48 9.24 -23.85
N ALA A 24 -24.95 8.12 -23.30
CA ALA A 24 -25.11 7.91 -21.86
C ALA A 24 -23.76 8.00 -21.11
N GLN A 25 -22.70 7.39 -21.64
CA GLN A 25 -21.36 7.47 -21.05
C GLN A 25 -20.81 8.91 -21.08
N LYS A 26 -21.05 9.64 -22.18
CA LYS A 26 -20.67 11.05 -22.31
C LYS A 26 -21.42 11.93 -21.31
N GLN A 27 -22.73 11.73 -21.15
CA GLN A 27 -23.55 12.44 -20.16
C GLN A 27 -23.12 12.14 -18.72
N ALA A 28 -22.90 10.87 -18.36
CA ALA A 28 -22.41 10.49 -17.02
C ALA A 28 -21.01 11.08 -16.72
N SER A 29 -20.14 11.17 -17.74
CA SER A 29 -18.85 11.85 -17.62
C SER A 29 -19.02 13.35 -17.39
N ALA A 30 -19.88 14.01 -18.17
CA ALA A 30 -20.17 15.44 -18.02
C ALA A 30 -20.76 15.77 -16.64
N ALA A 31 -21.71 14.97 -16.15
CA ALA A 31 -22.30 15.12 -14.82
C ALA A 31 -21.24 14.98 -13.71
N ARG A 32 -20.32 14.00 -13.80
CA ARG A 32 -19.19 13.88 -12.86
C ARG A 32 -18.28 15.10 -12.89
N ARG A 33 -17.94 15.62 -14.08
CA ARG A 33 -17.10 16.83 -14.20
C ARG A 33 -17.79 18.06 -13.60
N ALA A 34 -19.08 18.24 -13.84
CA ALA A 34 -19.88 19.32 -13.24
C ALA A 34 -19.90 19.22 -11.71
N LYS A 35 -20.19 18.03 -11.16
CA LYS A 35 -20.16 17.77 -9.71
C LYS A 35 -18.77 18.01 -9.10
N ASN A 36 -17.71 17.62 -9.79
CA ASN A 36 -16.33 17.86 -9.35
C ASN A 36 -15.95 19.34 -9.39
N ARG A 37 -16.38 20.09 -10.42
CA ARG A 37 -16.20 21.55 -10.50
C ARG A 37 -16.96 22.27 -9.40
N ALA A 38 -18.23 21.95 -9.18
CA ALA A 38 -19.04 22.51 -8.11
C ALA A 38 -18.42 22.26 -6.73
N ARG A 39 -17.91 21.04 -6.47
CA ARG A 39 -17.15 20.72 -5.25
C ARG A 39 -15.87 21.54 -5.10
N GLY A 40 -15.19 21.87 -6.21
CA GLY A 40 -14.02 22.73 -6.20
C GLY A 40 -14.36 24.19 -5.91
N GLN A 41 -15.42 24.71 -6.55
CA GLN A 41 -15.91 26.08 -6.40
C GLN A 41 -16.53 26.36 -5.03
N ALA A 42 -17.09 25.34 -4.36
CA ALA A 42 -17.65 25.47 -3.02
C ALA A 42 -16.59 25.63 -1.91
N ARG A 43 -15.29 25.55 -2.21
CA ARG A 43 -14.24 25.75 -1.20
C ARG A 43 -14.03 27.25 -0.99
N THR A 44 -14.05 27.68 0.26
CA THR A 44 -13.77 29.07 0.67
C THR A 44 -12.27 29.42 0.66
N TYR A 45 -11.41 28.51 0.16
CA TYR A 45 -9.96 28.66 0.16
C TYR A 45 -9.34 27.97 -1.08
N PRO A 46 -8.14 28.40 -1.52
CA PRO A 46 -7.43 27.79 -2.65
C PRO A 46 -7.21 26.29 -2.47
N ARG A 47 -7.36 25.52 -3.55
CA ARG A 47 -7.11 24.07 -3.51
C ARG A 47 -5.63 23.78 -3.23
N VAL A 48 -5.37 22.97 -2.21
CA VAL A 48 -4.04 22.47 -1.87
C VAL A 48 -3.94 20.96 -2.12
N ARG A 49 -2.73 20.46 -2.38
CA ARG A 49 -2.45 19.01 -2.52
C ARG A 49 -1.71 18.43 -1.31
N ALA A 50 -1.31 19.28 -0.36
CA ALA A 50 -0.58 18.87 0.82
C ALA A 50 -1.45 17.97 1.71
N ARG A 51 -0.80 17.07 2.45
CA ARG A 51 -1.43 16.20 3.44
C ARG A 51 -0.64 16.31 4.75
N PRO A 52 -1.31 16.32 5.91
CA PRO A 52 -0.61 16.40 7.17
C PRO A 52 0.10 15.09 7.51
N ILE A 53 1.35 15.19 7.95
CA ILE A 53 2.13 14.11 8.54
C ILE A 53 2.33 14.44 10.01
N TYR A 54 1.70 13.66 10.90
CA TYR A 54 1.81 13.85 12.34
C TYR A 54 2.66 12.74 12.94
N SER A 55 3.45 13.09 13.95
CA SER A 55 4.13 12.13 14.81
C SER A 55 3.10 11.29 15.58
N GLY A 56 3.46 10.04 15.92
CA GLY A 56 2.57 9.07 16.56
C GLY A 56 1.42 8.55 15.68
N SER A 57 1.37 8.90 14.39
CA SER A 57 0.27 8.45 13.53
C SER A 57 0.42 6.99 13.09
N SER A 58 -0.61 6.18 13.32
CA SER A 58 -0.74 4.87 12.71
C SER A 58 -1.44 4.93 11.34
N CYS A 59 -0.96 4.15 10.38
CA CYS A 59 -1.62 4.00 9.09
C CYS A 59 -1.32 2.66 8.43
N LYS A 60 -2.20 2.30 7.50
CA LYS A 60 -2.00 1.21 6.57
C LYS A 60 -1.49 1.74 5.24
N ILE A 61 -0.28 1.34 4.87
CA ILE A 61 0.33 1.65 3.59
C ILE A 61 -0.10 0.59 2.58
N THR A 62 -0.66 1.04 1.45
CA THR A 62 -0.91 0.18 0.30
C THR A 62 -0.26 0.77 -0.95
N ARG A 63 0.60 -0.01 -1.62
CA ARG A 63 1.19 0.38 -2.90
C ARG A 63 1.12 -0.75 -3.93
N ARG A 64 0.60 -0.44 -5.12
CA ARG A 64 0.41 -1.37 -6.23
C ARG A 64 1.55 -1.29 -7.23
N CYS A 65 1.90 -2.41 -7.83
CA CYS A 65 2.80 -2.51 -8.96
C CYS A 65 2.16 -1.89 -10.22
N LEU A 66 3.00 -1.42 -11.14
CA LEU A 66 2.59 -0.88 -12.44
C LEU A 66 1.65 -1.86 -13.16
N GLY A 67 0.50 -1.36 -13.64
CA GLY A 67 -0.43 -2.15 -14.44
C GLY A 67 -1.00 -3.39 -13.73
N ARG A 68 -0.89 -3.47 -12.39
CA ARG A 68 -1.19 -4.67 -11.58
C ARG A 68 -0.35 -5.89 -11.96
N LEU A 69 0.79 -5.67 -12.61
CA LEU A 69 1.74 -6.73 -12.94
C LEU A 69 2.18 -7.46 -11.68
N LEU A 70 2.41 -8.76 -11.80
CA LEU A 70 2.84 -9.62 -10.70
C LEU A 70 4.34 -9.47 -10.38
N LEU A 71 4.85 -8.24 -10.31
CA LEU A 71 6.29 -7.97 -10.17
C LEU A 71 6.90 -8.47 -8.85
N LEU A 72 6.04 -8.72 -7.86
CA LEU A 72 6.37 -9.27 -6.54
C LEU A 72 5.94 -10.75 -6.45
N SER A 73 5.72 -11.45 -7.57
CA SER A 73 5.38 -12.88 -7.53
C SER A 73 6.48 -13.67 -6.82
N PRO A 74 6.13 -14.54 -5.85
CA PRO A 74 7.11 -15.32 -5.10
C PRO A 74 7.98 -16.22 -5.99
N GLY A 75 7.40 -16.75 -7.08
CA GLY A 75 8.13 -17.62 -8.00
C GLY A 75 8.62 -18.91 -7.32
N VAL A 76 9.67 -19.52 -7.90
CA VAL A 76 10.27 -20.77 -7.40
C VAL A 76 11.25 -20.57 -6.25
N LYS A 77 11.78 -19.35 -6.08
CA LYS A 77 12.75 -18.95 -5.05
C LYS A 77 12.08 -17.93 -4.11
N ALA A 78 11.03 -18.39 -3.44
CA ALA A 78 10.15 -17.50 -2.69
C ALA A 78 10.83 -16.94 -1.43
N GLU A 79 11.67 -17.76 -0.80
CA GLU A 79 12.52 -17.44 0.34
C GLU A 79 13.54 -16.34 0.02
N GLU A 80 14.18 -16.36 -1.16
CA GLU A 80 15.08 -15.27 -1.59
C GLU A 80 14.33 -13.94 -1.69
N LEU A 81 13.13 -13.96 -2.28
CA LEU A 81 12.30 -12.76 -2.39
C LEU A 81 11.82 -12.27 -1.01
N ALA A 82 11.39 -13.19 -0.15
CA ALA A 82 10.96 -12.86 1.20
C ALA A 82 12.11 -12.26 2.02
N ASN A 83 13.32 -12.84 1.93
CA ASN A 83 14.51 -12.28 2.55
C ASN A 83 14.81 -10.88 2.04
N PHE A 84 14.79 -10.67 0.72
CA PHE A 84 15.03 -9.35 0.14
C PHE A 84 14.02 -8.29 0.61
N ILE A 85 12.73 -8.64 0.61
CA ILE A 85 11.67 -7.73 1.08
C ILE A 85 11.85 -7.43 2.56
N GLY A 86 12.09 -8.46 3.37
CA GLY A 86 12.32 -8.33 4.80
C GLY A 86 13.52 -7.44 5.11
N TYR A 87 14.65 -7.64 4.40
CA TYR A 87 15.85 -6.81 4.51
C TYR A 87 15.55 -5.34 4.23
N CYS A 88 14.86 -5.03 3.12
CA CYS A 88 14.54 -3.64 2.77
C CYS A 88 13.58 -2.99 3.77
N LEU A 89 12.58 -3.74 4.25
CA LEU A 89 11.61 -3.28 5.24
C LEU A 89 12.28 -3.01 6.59
N ALA A 90 13.09 -3.96 7.08
CA ALA A 90 13.85 -3.86 8.31
C ALA A 90 14.78 -2.65 8.29
N TYR A 91 15.60 -2.53 7.24
CA TYR A 91 16.56 -1.44 7.09
C TYR A 91 15.86 -0.07 7.07
N ALA A 92 14.82 0.10 6.24
CA ALA A 92 14.10 1.36 6.15
C ALA A 92 13.36 1.69 7.45
N ALA A 93 12.77 0.69 8.11
CA ALA A 93 12.07 0.89 9.37
C ALA A 93 13.02 1.34 10.48
N ALA A 94 14.17 0.68 10.62
CA ALA A 94 15.20 1.04 11.60
C ALA A 94 15.75 2.45 11.35
N LEU A 95 16.10 2.78 10.10
CA LEU A 95 16.68 4.08 9.75
C LEU A 95 15.74 5.26 10.05
N HIS A 96 14.43 5.06 9.94
CA HIS A 96 13.44 6.11 10.10
C HIS A 96 12.62 6.02 11.39
N GLY A 97 12.91 5.03 12.24
CA GLY A 97 12.18 4.79 13.49
C GLY A 97 10.72 4.43 13.29
N ILE A 98 10.40 3.63 12.26
CA ILE A 98 9.02 3.19 11.97
C ILE A 98 8.73 1.87 12.69
N GLU A 99 7.60 1.82 13.37
CA GLU A 99 7.11 0.62 14.04
C GLU A 99 6.21 -0.17 13.08
N VAL A 100 6.56 -1.42 12.80
CA VAL A 100 5.80 -2.30 11.91
C VAL A 100 4.92 -3.25 12.73
N HIS A 101 3.61 -3.26 12.46
CA HIS A 101 2.63 -4.07 13.20
C HIS A 101 2.11 -5.27 12.42
N ALA A 102 2.04 -5.16 11.10
CA ALA A 102 1.76 -6.26 10.19
C ALA A 102 2.26 -5.93 8.78
N SER A 103 2.68 -6.93 8.03
CA SER A 103 2.95 -6.76 6.61
C SER A 103 2.67 -8.01 5.80
N VAL A 104 2.06 -7.83 4.63
CA VAL A 104 1.92 -8.85 3.61
C VAL A 104 2.26 -8.27 2.25
N TRP A 105 3.17 -8.94 1.54
CA TRP A 105 3.55 -8.59 0.18
C TRP A 105 2.92 -9.59 -0.78
N MET A 106 1.88 -9.14 -1.46
CA MET A 106 1.15 -9.87 -2.50
C MET A 106 1.94 -9.81 -3.81
N SER A 107 1.56 -10.64 -4.79
CA SER A 107 2.27 -10.68 -6.08
C SER A 107 2.29 -9.34 -6.85
N ASN A 108 1.34 -8.44 -6.63
CA ASN A 108 1.23 -7.17 -7.36
C ASN A 108 1.03 -5.93 -6.48
N HIS A 109 1.09 -6.05 -5.16
CA HIS A 109 1.00 -4.94 -4.22
C HIS A 109 1.47 -5.38 -2.84
N HIS A 110 1.61 -4.44 -1.91
CA HIS A 110 1.80 -4.78 -0.50
C HIS A 110 0.80 -4.04 0.38
N HIS A 111 0.58 -4.61 1.56
CA HIS A 111 -0.05 -3.99 2.70
C HIS A 111 0.94 -4.00 3.87
N THR A 112 1.16 -2.84 4.48
CA THR A 112 2.04 -2.70 5.65
C THR A 112 1.38 -1.74 6.63
N ASP A 113 1.04 -2.24 7.81
CA ASP A 113 0.44 -1.49 8.90
C ASP A 113 1.57 -1.01 9.83
N VAL A 114 1.65 0.30 10.05
CA VAL A 114 2.75 0.93 10.78
C VAL A 114 2.27 2.04 11.70
N THR A 115 3.08 2.35 12.72
CA THR A 115 3.06 3.62 13.44
C THR A 115 4.33 4.40 13.10
N ASP A 116 4.17 5.71 12.94
CA ASP A 116 5.26 6.65 12.72
C ASP A 116 5.42 7.55 13.95
N PRO A 117 6.21 7.13 14.95
CA PRO A 117 6.43 7.89 16.18
C PRO A 117 6.98 9.30 15.95
N HIS A 118 7.69 9.55 14.84
CA HIS A 118 8.48 10.77 14.66
C HIS A 118 8.05 11.66 13.50
N GLY A 119 7.15 11.20 12.62
CA GLY A 119 6.74 11.95 11.42
C GLY A 119 7.63 11.67 10.20
N ASN A 120 8.29 10.51 10.16
CA ASN A 120 9.23 10.05 9.14
C ASN A 120 8.62 9.08 8.11
N LEU A 121 7.30 8.97 8.03
CA LEU A 121 6.60 8.07 7.09
C LEU A 121 6.99 8.35 5.62
N VAL A 122 7.23 9.61 5.27
CA VAL A 122 7.58 10.00 3.89
C VAL A 122 8.95 9.44 3.47
N PRO A 123 10.06 9.72 4.18
CA PRO A 123 11.37 9.20 3.80
C PRO A 123 11.45 7.68 3.94
N PHE A 124 10.77 7.08 4.94
CA PHE A 124 10.62 5.63 5.06
C PHE A 124 10.05 4.99 3.79
N LYS A 125 8.89 5.46 3.33
CA LYS A 125 8.26 4.92 2.13
C LYS A 125 9.11 5.16 0.90
N GLN A 126 9.73 6.33 0.78
CA GLN A 126 10.60 6.64 -0.34
C GLN A 126 11.75 5.63 -0.42
N LEU A 127 12.47 5.40 0.67
CA LEU A 127 13.58 4.46 0.72
C LEU A 127 13.11 3.02 0.44
N LEU A 128 12.14 2.53 1.21
CA LEU A 128 11.60 1.16 1.08
C LEU A 128 11.17 0.87 -0.36
N HIS A 129 10.32 1.74 -0.92
CA HIS A 129 9.79 1.51 -2.26
C HIS A 129 10.85 1.68 -3.34
N SER A 130 11.85 2.54 -3.13
CA SER A 130 12.96 2.71 -4.05
C SER A 130 13.86 1.47 -4.09
N LEU A 131 14.22 0.92 -2.92
CA LEU A 131 15.02 -0.30 -2.81
C LEU A 131 14.33 -1.48 -3.49
N ILE A 132 13.06 -1.71 -3.19
CA ILE A 132 12.29 -2.78 -3.81
C ILE A 132 12.20 -2.61 -5.32
N ALA A 133 11.89 -1.41 -5.80
CA ALA A 133 11.78 -1.14 -7.23
C ALA A 133 13.09 -1.44 -7.96
N ARG A 134 14.22 -0.93 -7.46
CA ARG A 134 15.54 -1.17 -8.05
C ARG A 134 15.91 -2.65 -8.01
N GLY A 135 15.78 -3.30 -6.84
CA GLY A 135 16.13 -4.70 -6.67
C GLY A 135 15.33 -5.65 -7.53
N ARG A 136 14.02 -5.45 -7.62
CA ARG A 136 13.17 -6.28 -8.49
C ARG A 136 13.38 -5.99 -9.96
N ASN A 137 13.54 -4.73 -10.35
CA ASN A 137 13.83 -4.40 -11.74
C ASN A 137 15.15 -5.01 -12.19
N ALA A 138 16.22 -4.88 -11.40
CA ALA A 138 17.51 -5.52 -11.67
C ALA A 138 17.37 -7.05 -11.81
N ARG A 139 16.72 -7.70 -10.83
CA ARG A 139 16.53 -9.16 -10.83
C ARG A 139 15.69 -9.67 -12.01
N LEU A 140 14.77 -8.86 -12.53
CA LEU A 140 13.89 -9.20 -13.63
C LEU A 140 14.40 -8.70 -15.00
N GLY A 141 15.56 -8.04 -15.06
CA GLY A 141 16.07 -7.41 -16.29
C GLY A 141 15.16 -6.31 -16.83
N ARG A 142 14.42 -5.62 -15.94
CA ARG A 142 13.47 -4.56 -16.28
C ARG A 142 14.07 -3.19 -16.05
N TYR A 143 13.58 -2.24 -16.82
CA TYR A 143 13.84 -0.81 -16.65
C TYR A 143 12.51 -0.08 -16.44
N ASP A 144 12.57 1.22 -16.12
CA ASP A 144 11.41 2.08 -15.91
C ASP A 144 10.59 1.73 -14.65
N THR A 145 9.34 2.19 -14.62
CA THR A 145 8.49 2.34 -13.46
C THR A 145 8.05 0.98 -12.92
N PHE A 146 8.33 0.76 -11.63
CA PHE A 146 7.91 -0.46 -10.92
C PHE A 146 6.54 -0.31 -10.26
N TRP A 147 6.31 0.85 -9.64
CA TRP A 147 5.09 1.14 -8.88
C TRP A 147 4.07 1.89 -9.72
N SER A 148 2.78 1.66 -9.49
CA SER A 148 1.73 2.48 -10.11
C SER A 148 1.94 3.97 -9.79
N GLY A 149 1.65 4.83 -10.77
CA GLY A 149 1.56 6.28 -10.60
C GLY A 149 0.30 6.75 -9.90
N ASP A 150 -0.56 5.82 -9.45
CA ASP A 150 -1.73 6.12 -8.64
C ASP A 150 -1.35 6.86 -7.34
N ALA A 151 -2.31 7.62 -6.81
CA ALA A 151 -2.12 8.35 -5.57
C ALA A 151 -1.79 7.40 -4.39
N ALA A 152 -0.95 7.87 -3.47
CA ALA A 152 -0.64 7.15 -2.25
C ALA A 152 -1.92 6.80 -1.47
N CYS A 153 -2.09 5.51 -1.18
CA CYS A 153 -3.18 4.94 -0.41
C CYS A 153 -2.66 4.59 1.00
N ASP A 154 -2.47 5.64 1.80
CA ASP A 154 -2.20 5.51 3.22
C ASP A 154 -3.52 5.75 3.95
N THR A 155 -4.11 4.69 4.52
CA THR A 155 -5.40 4.81 5.18
C THR A 155 -5.24 4.78 6.69
N ARG A 156 -5.89 5.71 7.38
CA ARG A 156 -5.96 5.74 8.84
C ARG A 156 -7.29 5.18 9.32
N ARG A 157 -7.31 4.65 10.54
CA ARG A 157 -8.48 4.10 11.22
C ARG A 157 -8.78 4.94 12.46
N PRO A 158 -10.04 5.35 12.69
CA PRO A 158 -10.42 6.20 13.82
C PRO A 158 -10.56 5.46 15.15
N THR A 159 -10.60 4.12 15.17
CA THR A 159 -10.78 3.32 16.40
C THR A 159 -9.87 2.09 16.45
N ASP A 160 -9.70 1.55 17.66
CA ASP A 160 -8.94 0.33 17.93
C ASP A 160 -9.49 -0.89 17.17
N ASP A 161 -10.81 -1.11 17.21
CA ASP A 161 -11.46 -2.23 16.51
C ASP A 161 -11.23 -2.15 14.99
N GLU A 162 -11.30 -0.96 14.41
CA GLU A 162 -11.10 -0.78 12.98
C GLU A 162 -9.62 -0.91 12.57
N SER A 163 -8.71 -0.57 13.49
CA SER A 163 -7.27 -0.81 13.33
C SER A 163 -6.95 -2.30 13.40
N LEU A 164 -7.54 -3.03 14.34
CA LEU A 164 -7.43 -4.49 14.43
C LEU A 164 -8.01 -5.18 13.18
N ALA A 165 -9.16 -4.73 12.70
CA ALA A 165 -9.75 -5.23 11.45
C ALA A 165 -8.84 -5.01 10.24
N ASP A 166 -8.06 -3.92 10.23
CA ASP A 166 -7.08 -3.64 9.19
C ASP A 166 -5.89 -4.62 9.20
N LEU A 167 -5.38 -4.96 10.40
CA LEU A 167 -4.35 -5.99 10.59
C LEU A 167 -4.88 -7.35 10.11
N VAL A 168 -6.10 -7.72 10.52
CA VAL A 168 -6.77 -8.94 10.06
C VAL A 168 -6.88 -8.95 8.53
N TYR A 169 -7.30 -7.85 7.92
CA TYR A 169 -7.36 -7.74 6.46
C TYR A 169 -5.99 -7.94 5.82
N THR A 170 -4.94 -7.32 6.37
CA THR A 170 -3.57 -7.41 5.85
C THR A 170 -3.10 -8.86 5.86
N LEU A 171 -3.21 -9.55 7.01
CA LEU A 171 -2.76 -10.93 7.18
C LEU A 171 -3.58 -11.94 6.38
N THR A 172 -4.87 -11.68 6.16
CA THR A 172 -5.77 -12.59 5.41
C THR A 172 -5.85 -12.30 3.92
N ASN A 173 -5.13 -11.30 3.42
CA ASN A 173 -5.21 -10.88 2.01
C ASN A 173 -4.91 -12.00 0.99
N PRO A 174 -3.91 -12.88 1.21
CA PRO A 174 -3.65 -14.02 0.33
C PRO A 174 -4.83 -15.01 0.25
N VAL A 175 -5.57 -15.16 1.35
CA VAL A 175 -6.74 -16.05 1.43
C VAL A 175 -7.96 -15.42 0.77
N LYS A 176 -8.20 -14.14 1.06
CA LYS A 176 -9.25 -13.32 0.43
C LYS A 176 -9.18 -13.37 -1.10
N ASP A 177 -7.97 -13.26 -1.65
CA ASP A 177 -7.74 -13.25 -3.09
C ASP A 177 -7.67 -14.67 -3.70
N GLY A 178 -7.88 -15.72 -2.90
CA GLY A 178 -7.95 -17.10 -3.36
C GLY A 178 -6.60 -17.71 -3.74
N LEU A 179 -5.50 -17.15 -3.25
CA LEU A 179 -4.16 -17.64 -3.57
C LEU A 179 -3.82 -18.88 -2.75
N VAL A 180 -4.12 -18.84 -1.46
CA VAL A 180 -3.87 -19.93 -0.49
C VAL A 180 -5.05 -20.11 0.44
N LYS A 181 -5.21 -21.32 1.00
CA LYS A 181 -6.32 -21.63 1.92
C LYS A 181 -6.13 -21.00 3.31
N TRP A 182 -4.89 -20.89 3.75
CA TRP A 182 -4.48 -20.31 5.03
C TRP A 182 -3.37 -19.29 4.76
N GLY A 183 -3.38 -18.15 5.44
CA GLY A 183 -2.43 -17.06 5.22
C GLY A 183 -0.99 -17.47 5.51
N ARG A 184 -0.78 -18.36 6.50
CA ARG A 184 0.53 -18.99 6.80
C ARG A 184 1.11 -19.82 5.66
N LEU A 185 0.29 -20.20 4.67
CA LEU A 185 0.76 -20.89 3.47
C LEU A 185 1.19 -19.90 2.38
N TRP A 186 1.09 -18.58 2.58
CA TRP A 186 1.58 -17.61 1.62
C TRP A 186 3.10 -17.72 1.50
N PRO A 187 3.66 -18.01 0.30
CA PRO A 187 5.10 -18.20 0.15
C PRO A 187 5.88 -16.87 0.06
N GLY A 188 5.21 -15.75 -0.22
CA GLY A 188 5.85 -14.43 -0.20
C GLY A 188 6.02 -13.89 1.22
N PHE A 189 6.63 -12.71 1.35
CA PHE A 189 6.83 -12.08 2.65
C PHE A 189 5.50 -11.80 3.37
N THR A 190 5.37 -12.30 4.59
CA THR A 190 4.23 -12.10 5.49
C THR A 190 4.68 -12.16 6.95
N THR A 191 4.03 -11.39 7.81
CA THR A 191 4.24 -11.41 9.27
C THR A 191 3.17 -12.23 10.01
N ILE A 192 2.36 -13.04 9.31
CA ILE A 192 1.21 -13.73 9.91
C ILE A 192 1.55 -14.69 11.06
N ASP A 193 2.75 -15.25 11.06
CA ASP A 193 3.22 -16.19 12.10
C ASP A 193 4.25 -15.54 13.05
N TRP A 194 4.27 -14.20 13.15
CA TRP A 194 5.17 -13.47 14.05
C TRP A 194 4.40 -13.00 15.27
N ARG A 195 4.93 -13.25 16.47
CA ARG A 195 4.41 -12.64 17.72
C ARG A 195 4.79 -11.17 17.81
N PHE A 196 4.03 -10.40 18.58
CA PHE A 196 4.49 -9.06 18.98
C PHE A 196 5.76 -9.20 19.83
N GLY A 197 6.74 -8.33 19.59
CA GLY A 197 8.08 -8.40 20.17
C GLY A 197 9.02 -9.41 19.48
N GLU A 198 8.51 -10.29 18.62
CA GLU A 198 9.37 -11.23 17.88
C GLU A 198 10.27 -10.48 16.90
N THR A 199 11.55 -10.83 16.90
CA THR A 199 12.56 -10.27 16.01
C THR A 199 13.07 -11.33 15.04
N ARG A 200 13.11 -11.00 13.75
CA ARG A 200 13.75 -11.85 12.73
C ARG A 200 14.81 -11.07 11.95
N THR A 201 15.88 -11.77 11.59
CA THR A 201 17.03 -11.23 10.88
C THR A 201 16.96 -11.58 9.39
N PHE A 202 17.37 -10.63 8.55
CA PHE A 202 17.44 -10.78 7.10
C PHE A 202 18.84 -10.43 6.62
N LYS A 203 19.30 -11.16 5.59
CA LYS A 203 20.63 -10.98 5.02
C LYS A 203 20.59 -10.07 3.81
N ARG A 204 21.65 -9.28 3.64
CA ARG A 204 21.87 -8.45 2.46
C ARG A 204 21.86 -9.34 1.21
N PRO A 205 21.01 -9.07 0.21
CA PRO A 205 21.06 -9.80 -1.06
C PRO A 205 22.38 -9.49 -1.79
N ASP A 206 22.99 -10.51 -2.39
CA ASP A 206 24.27 -10.44 -3.11
C ASP A 206 24.17 -9.77 -4.49
N TRP A 207 22.96 -9.56 -5.03
CA TRP A 207 22.76 -9.11 -6.41
C TRP A 207 22.40 -7.63 -6.58
N LEU A 208 22.12 -6.90 -5.49
CA LEU A 208 21.62 -5.51 -5.56
C LEU A 208 22.60 -4.49 -5.01
N PHE A 209 23.26 -4.84 -3.91
CA PHE A 209 24.07 -3.90 -3.14
C PHE A 209 25.53 -4.11 -3.47
N ASP A 210 26.28 -3.01 -3.52
CA ASP A 210 27.73 -3.05 -3.67
C ASP A 210 28.36 -3.75 -2.45
N GLU A 211 29.29 -4.67 -2.69
CA GLU A 211 29.95 -5.46 -1.64
C GLU A 211 30.65 -4.53 -0.63
N GLY A 212 31.33 -3.50 -1.14
CA GLY A 212 32.02 -2.47 -0.34
C GLY A 212 31.14 -1.28 0.07
N GLY A 213 29.83 -1.33 -0.19
CA GLY A 213 28.89 -0.27 0.17
C GLY A 213 28.50 -0.26 1.66
N GLU A 214 27.84 0.81 2.09
CA GLU A 214 27.42 1.05 3.49
C GLU A 214 26.25 0.19 3.97
N MET A 215 25.68 -0.65 3.09
CA MET A 215 24.51 -1.46 3.42
C MET A 215 24.91 -2.62 4.34
N PRO A 216 24.30 -2.75 5.55
CA PRO A 216 24.69 -3.77 6.52
C PRO A 216 24.55 -5.21 5.99
N GLU A 217 25.43 -6.12 6.40
CA GLU A 217 25.32 -7.53 5.99
C GLU A 217 24.04 -8.20 6.48
N GLU A 218 23.59 -7.85 7.69
CA GLU A 218 22.35 -8.32 8.30
C GLU A 218 21.59 -7.16 8.92
N VAL A 219 20.26 -7.25 8.88
CA VAL A 219 19.36 -6.30 9.53
C VAL A 219 18.22 -7.06 10.19
N SER A 220 17.71 -6.53 11.29
CA SER A 220 16.63 -7.16 12.06
C SER A 220 15.36 -6.33 12.01
N LEU A 221 14.22 -7.00 11.94
CA LEU A 221 12.90 -6.40 12.12
C LEU A 221 12.25 -7.02 13.34
N THR A 222 11.76 -6.17 14.25
CA THR A 222 10.89 -6.56 15.36
C THR A 222 9.45 -6.23 15.00
N LEU A 223 8.52 -7.16 15.16
CA LEU A 223 7.11 -6.86 15.00
C LEU A 223 6.61 -6.14 16.25
N VAL A 224 6.36 -4.84 16.14
CA VAL A 224 5.95 -4.01 17.27
C VAL A 224 4.44 -4.15 17.46
N ARG A 225 4.01 -4.23 18.72
CA ARG A 225 2.59 -4.18 19.06
C ARG A 225 1.97 -2.86 18.55
N PRO A 226 0.79 -2.89 17.90
CA PRO A 226 0.05 -1.67 17.56
C PRO A 226 -0.49 -0.96 18.82
N PRO A 227 -0.56 0.39 18.82
CA PRO A 227 -1.03 1.18 19.97
C PRO A 227 -2.57 1.16 20.07
N ILE A 228 -3.14 -0.02 20.24
CA ILE A 228 -4.58 -0.28 20.37
C ILE A 228 -4.86 -1.19 21.56
N PHE A 229 -6.06 -1.08 22.12
CA PHE A 229 -6.51 -1.83 23.29
C PHE A 229 -5.48 -1.80 24.44
N PRO A 230 -5.18 -0.64 25.02
CA PRO A 230 -4.14 -0.50 26.05
C PRO A 230 -4.40 -1.32 27.31
N ALA A 231 -5.63 -1.78 27.51
CA ALA A 231 -6.02 -2.65 28.63
C ALA A 231 -5.64 -4.14 28.44
N LEU A 232 -5.26 -4.56 27.23
CA LEU A 232 -4.82 -5.93 26.95
C LEU A 232 -3.29 -6.02 27.00
N ASP A 233 -2.73 -7.12 27.48
CA ASP A 233 -1.31 -7.41 27.28
C ASP A 233 -1.01 -7.91 25.85
N ASP A 234 0.27 -8.13 25.54
CA ASP A 234 0.73 -8.44 24.18
C ASP A 234 0.21 -9.80 23.69
N GLU A 235 0.12 -10.79 24.59
CA GLU A 235 -0.38 -12.12 24.25
C GLU A 235 -1.90 -12.11 24.11
N GLU A 236 -2.63 -11.37 24.95
CA GLU A 236 -4.07 -11.18 24.83
C GLU A 236 -4.45 -10.50 23.52
N LEU A 237 -3.75 -9.43 23.16
CA LEU A 237 -3.99 -8.73 21.89
C LEU A 237 -3.63 -9.61 20.69
N TYR A 238 -2.50 -10.33 20.75
CA TYR A 238 -2.12 -11.27 19.72
C TYR A 238 -3.15 -12.40 19.56
N ALA A 239 -3.62 -12.99 20.66
CA ALA A 239 -4.65 -14.02 20.65
C ALA A 239 -5.96 -13.50 20.06
N LYS A 240 -6.37 -12.27 20.41
CA LYS A 240 -7.52 -11.60 19.82
C LYS A 240 -7.36 -11.42 18.30
N LEU A 241 -6.19 -10.94 17.84
CA LEU A 241 -5.87 -10.80 16.42
C LEU A 241 -5.97 -12.14 15.70
N MET A 242 -5.30 -13.17 16.20
CA MET A 242 -5.24 -14.48 15.54
C MET A 242 -6.58 -15.22 15.54
N THR A 243 -7.41 -15.00 16.56
CA THR A 243 -8.80 -15.48 16.57
C THR A 243 -9.60 -14.88 15.41
N GLN A 244 -9.51 -13.57 15.20
CA GLN A 244 -10.22 -12.90 14.11
C GLN A 244 -9.64 -13.26 12.73
N VAL A 245 -8.31 -13.37 12.61
CA VAL A 245 -7.66 -13.90 11.40
C VAL A 245 -8.25 -15.27 11.06
N ARG A 246 -8.29 -16.18 12.02
CA ARG A 246 -8.78 -17.53 11.81
C ARG A 246 -10.25 -17.56 11.39
N GLN A 247 -11.10 -16.78 12.05
CA GLN A 247 -12.52 -16.66 11.69
C GLN A 247 -12.67 -16.17 10.25
N ARG A 248 -11.94 -15.11 9.88
CA ARG A 248 -12.00 -14.53 8.53
C ARG A 248 -11.48 -15.47 7.45
N GLU A 249 -10.43 -16.25 7.72
CA GLU A 249 -9.98 -17.30 6.79
C GLU A 249 -11.06 -18.36 6.53
N VAL A 250 -11.75 -18.81 7.59
CA VAL A 250 -12.83 -19.80 7.48
C VAL A 250 -14.02 -19.21 6.70
N GLU A 251 -14.37 -17.94 6.93
CA GLU A 251 -15.39 -17.24 6.16
C GLU A 251 -15.07 -17.23 4.66
N PHE A 252 -13.84 -16.84 4.28
CA PHE A 252 -13.42 -16.87 2.88
C PHE A 252 -13.46 -18.27 2.27
N GLN A 253 -13.08 -19.30 3.03
CA GLN A 253 -13.17 -20.69 2.55
C GLN A 253 -14.60 -21.13 2.29
N ARG A 254 -15.54 -20.75 3.16
CA ARG A 254 -16.97 -21.00 2.98
C ARG A 254 -17.48 -20.28 1.73
N GLU A 255 -17.18 -18.98 1.59
CA GLU A 255 -17.56 -18.20 0.40
C GLU A 255 -17.01 -18.80 -0.89
N PHE A 256 -15.76 -19.27 -0.90
CA PHE A 256 -15.17 -19.92 -2.07
C PHE A 256 -15.90 -21.22 -2.40
N ARG A 257 -16.25 -22.03 -1.39
CA ARG A 257 -17.01 -23.27 -1.57
C ARG A 257 -18.40 -23.00 -2.13
N GLU A 258 -19.13 -22.05 -1.57
CA GLU A 258 -20.47 -21.64 -2.02
C GLU A 258 -20.44 -21.13 -3.47
N LYS A 259 -19.37 -20.42 -3.86
CA LYS A 259 -19.17 -19.91 -5.22
C LYS A 259 -18.53 -20.94 -6.17
N GLY A 260 -18.30 -22.18 -5.74
CA GLY A 260 -17.63 -23.22 -6.55
C GLY A 260 -16.18 -22.88 -6.96
N ARG A 261 -15.53 -21.96 -6.25
CA ARG A 261 -14.17 -21.47 -6.56
C ARG A 261 -13.12 -22.31 -5.83
N ARG A 262 -11.97 -22.49 -6.46
CA ARG A 262 -10.81 -23.18 -5.87
C ARG A 262 -9.68 -22.19 -5.59
N PHE A 263 -8.93 -22.46 -4.52
CA PHE A 263 -7.68 -21.77 -4.23
C PHE A 263 -6.61 -22.15 -5.26
N MET A 264 -5.72 -21.21 -5.57
CA MET A 264 -4.66 -21.40 -6.57
C MET A 264 -3.64 -22.49 -6.12
N GLY A 265 -3.13 -22.36 -4.89
CA GLY A 265 -2.17 -23.29 -4.30
C GLY A 265 -0.71 -23.06 -4.72
N LEU A 266 0.22 -23.57 -3.91
CA LEU A 266 1.66 -23.30 -3.99
C LEU A 266 2.27 -23.61 -5.36
N ARG A 267 1.94 -24.77 -5.95
CA ARG A 267 2.48 -25.18 -7.25
C ARG A 267 2.15 -24.20 -8.38
N LYS A 268 0.96 -23.60 -8.35
CA LYS A 268 0.54 -22.61 -9.36
C LYS A 268 1.13 -21.23 -9.06
N LEU A 269 1.22 -20.85 -7.77
CA LEU A 269 1.87 -19.61 -7.34
C LEU A 269 3.34 -19.56 -7.78
N ALA A 270 4.08 -20.65 -7.60
CA ALA A 270 5.48 -20.74 -8.01
C ALA A 270 5.69 -20.56 -9.52
N ARG A 271 4.66 -20.83 -10.33
CA ARG A 271 4.67 -20.70 -11.80
C ARG A 271 4.09 -19.37 -12.30
N GLN A 272 3.70 -18.46 -11.41
CA GLN A 272 3.19 -17.15 -11.81
C GLN A 272 4.31 -16.32 -12.46
N GLY A 273 4.12 -15.98 -13.74
CA GLY A 273 5.00 -15.06 -14.45
C GLY A 273 4.84 -13.63 -13.93
N TRP A 274 5.95 -12.93 -13.73
CA TRP A 274 5.94 -11.54 -13.25
C TRP A 274 5.22 -10.57 -14.21
N ASN A 275 5.20 -10.90 -15.50
CA ASN A 275 4.60 -10.14 -16.58
C ASN A 275 3.08 -10.39 -16.73
N GLN A 276 2.51 -11.25 -15.89
CA GLN A 276 1.08 -11.48 -15.83
C GLN A 276 0.40 -10.38 -14.99
N ALA A 277 -0.91 -10.27 -15.12
CA ALA A 277 -1.75 -9.43 -14.27
C ALA A 277 -3.07 -10.17 -13.94
N PRO A 278 -3.74 -9.85 -12.82
CA PRO A 278 -5.03 -10.44 -12.52
C PRO A 278 -6.06 -10.10 -13.61
N ARG A 279 -6.87 -11.09 -14.00
CA ARG A 279 -7.95 -10.92 -15.00
C ARG A 279 -9.22 -10.30 -14.44
N SER A 280 -9.30 -10.11 -13.11
CA SER A 280 -10.48 -9.52 -12.48
C SER A 280 -10.65 -8.06 -12.90
N PHE A 281 -11.90 -7.66 -13.08
CA PHE A 281 -12.26 -6.27 -13.31
C PHE A 281 -11.75 -5.38 -12.18
N GLU A 282 -11.23 -4.21 -12.54
CA GLU A 282 -10.83 -3.16 -11.61
C GLU A 282 -11.62 -1.91 -11.94
N GLU A 283 -12.33 -1.39 -10.95
CA GLU A 283 -12.93 -0.07 -11.05
C GLU A 283 -11.82 0.99 -11.03
N ARG A 284 -11.76 1.81 -12.09
CA ARG A 284 -10.74 2.85 -12.26
C ARG A 284 -11.28 4.23 -11.94
N PHE A 285 -10.36 5.16 -11.65
CA PHE A 285 -10.64 6.57 -11.37
C PHE A 285 -11.51 6.80 -10.11
N THR A 286 -11.33 5.93 -9.13
CA THR A 286 -11.93 6.06 -7.79
C THR A 286 -11.10 7.01 -6.93
N VAL A 287 -11.68 7.48 -5.81
CA VAL A 287 -10.97 8.32 -4.86
C VAL A 287 -10.17 7.42 -3.92
N ALA A 288 -8.85 7.60 -3.86
CA ALA A 288 -8.03 6.96 -2.86
C ALA A 288 -8.45 7.47 -1.46
N PRO A 289 -8.93 6.59 -0.56
CA PRO A 289 -9.38 7.00 0.77
C PRO A 289 -8.19 7.44 1.63
N ARG A 290 -8.40 8.47 2.47
CA ARG A 290 -7.47 8.86 3.56
C ARG A 290 -7.85 8.22 4.89
N TRP A 291 -9.16 8.11 5.10
CA TRP A 291 -9.79 7.48 6.24
C TRP A 291 -10.69 6.38 5.72
N ALA A 292 -10.66 5.22 6.36
CA ALA A 292 -11.69 4.21 6.16
C ALA A 292 -12.22 3.79 7.53
N SER A 293 -13.52 3.58 7.57
CA SER A 293 -14.29 3.22 8.75
C SER A 293 -15.60 2.63 8.25
N SER A 294 -16.14 1.68 9.00
CA SER A 294 -17.49 1.14 8.83
C SER A 294 -18.55 2.22 9.08
N SER A 295 -18.26 3.16 9.99
CA SER A 295 -19.09 4.32 10.28
C SER A 295 -18.79 5.48 9.33
N LYS A 296 -19.77 5.83 8.50
CA LYS A 296 -19.70 7.00 7.60
C LYS A 296 -19.54 8.30 8.39
N TRP A 297 -20.12 8.40 9.58
CA TRP A 297 -20.01 9.58 10.44
C TRP A 297 -18.57 9.83 10.88
N LEU A 298 -17.85 8.79 11.31
CA LEU A 298 -16.44 8.91 11.70
C LEU A 298 -15.56 9.36 10.52
N VAL A 299 -15.79 8.80 9.32
CA VAL A 299 -15.09 9.24 8.10
C VAL A 299 -15.37 10.71 7.82
N LEU A 300 -16.63 11.14 7.89
CA LEU A 300 -17.00 12.53 7.60
C LEU A 300 -16.40 13.50 8.62
N ALA A 301 -16.39 13.17 9.91
CA ALA A 301 -15.77 13.96 10.95
C ALA A 301 -14.27 14.15 10.68
N GLN A 302 -13.55 13.09 10.31
CA GLN A 302 -12.14 13.19 9.97
C GLN A 302 -11.88 14.01 8.70
N LEU A 303 -12.72 13.84 7.67
CA LEU A 303 -12.62 14.64 6.45
C LEU A 303 -12.90 16.13 6.70
N GLN A 304 -13.71 16.49 7.71
CA GLN A 304 -13.88 17.89 8.12
C GLN A 304 -12.60 18.44 8.77
N ARG A 305 -11.94 17.68 9.65
CA ARG A 305 -10.63 18.06 10.22
C ARG A 305 -9.57 18.25 9.15
N ASP A 306 -9.50 17.34 8.17
CA ASP A 306 -8.59 17.49 7.04
C ASP A 306 -8.86 18.77 6.24
N ARG A 307 -10.14 19.14 6.05
CA ARG A 307 -10.52 20.36 5.32
C ARG A 307 -10.14 21.63 6.07
N GLU A 308 -10.23 21.60 7.39
CA GLU A 308 -9.81 22.72 8.23
C GLU A 308 -8.29 22.89 8.16
N TRP A 309 -7.53 21.79 8.23
CA TRP A 309 -6.09 21.81 8.00
C TRP A 309 -5.73 22.35 6.59
N GLU A 310 -6.43 21.88 5.55
CA GLU A 310 -6.24 22.37 4.17
C GLU A 310 -6.50 23.88 4.05
N ARG A 311 -7.49 24.41 4.78
CA ARG A 311 -7.81 25.84 4.84
C ARG A 311 -6.69 26.65 5.48
N GLN A 312 -6.21 26.22 6.65
CA GLN A 312 -5.11 26.87 7.36
C GLN A 312 -3.82 26.85 6.53
N TYR A 313 -3.52 25.72 5.90
CA TYR A 313 -2.37 25.58 5.00
C TYR A 313 -2.48 26.54 3.80
N ALA A 314 -3.66 26.64 3.18
CA ALA A 314 -3.88 27.53 2.04
C ALA A 314 -3.71 29.01 2.42
N ALA A 315 -4.17 29.41 3.61
CA ALA A 315 -3.98 30.75 4.14
C ALA A 315 -2.50 31.07 4.38
N ALA A 316 -1.78 30.19 5.09
CA ALA A 316 -0.34 30.34 5.34
C ALA A 316 0.46 30.41 4.03
N ARG A 317 0.12 29.56 3.04
CA ARG A 317 0.75 29.61 1.71
C ARG A 317 0.48 30.91 0.96
N THR A 318 -0.69 31.52 1.16
CA THR A 318 -1.02 32.81 0.53
C THR A 318 -0.15 33.93 1.11
N LEU A 319 0.04 33.96 2.44
CA LEU A 319 0.94 34.90 3.10
C LEU A 319 2.39 34.72 2.63
N LEU A 320 2.88 33.48 2.60
CA LEU A 320 4.23 33.17 2.13
C LEU A 320 4.47 33.66 0.70
N LEU A 321 3.50 33.45 -0.22
CA LEU A 321 3.61 33.89 -1.61
C LEU A 321 3.62 35.42 -1.78
N ARG A 322 3.15 36.17 -0.78
CA ARG A 322 3.24 37.64 -0.74
C ARG A 322 4.54 38.14 -0.10
N GLY A 323 5.40 37.24 0.36
CA GLY A 323 6.62 37.60 1.11
C GLY A 323 6.34 37.96 2.58
N GLU A 324 5.15 37.66 3.09
CA GLU A 324 4.79 37.90 4.48
C GLU A 324 5.18 36.71 5.37
N SER A 325 5.43 36.99 6.66
CA SER A 325 5.66 35.93 7.65
C SER A 325 4.43 35.05 7.79
N ALA A 326 4.63 33.73 7.72
CA ALA A 326 3.55 32.75 7.74
C ALA A 326 3.93 31.56 8.63
N VAL A 327 3.00 31.19 9.53
CA VAL A 327 3.10 29.96 10.30
C VAL A 327 2.17 28.93 9.67
N PHE A 328 2.74 27.83 9.18
CA PHE A 328 1.98 26.73 8.59
C PHE A 328 1.38 25.84 9.69
N PRO A 329 0.23 25.18 9.45
CA PRO A 329 -0.39 24.31 10.45
C PRO A 329 0.49 23.10 10.76
N ALA A 330 0.38 22.58 11.98
CA ALA A 330 1.09 21.39 12.44
C ALA A 330 0.96 20.22 11.45
N GLY A 331 2.01 19.42 11.32
CA GLY A 331 2.08 18.34 10.34
C GLY A 331 2.33 18.78 8.89
N THR A 332 2.60 20.06 8.65
CA THR A 332 3.17 20.52 7.39
C THR A 332 4.57 19.93 7.19
N TYR A 333 4.67 18.95 6.28
CA TYR A 333 5.92 18.23 6.03
C TYR A 333 6.81 18.91 4.98
N TRP A 334 6.34 18.99 3.72
CA TRP A 334 7.21 19.35 2.59
C TRP A 334 7.76 20.78 2.70
N MET A 335 6.90 21.76 3.00
CA MET A 335 7.33 23.15 3.14
C MET A 335 8.31 23.34 4.30
N ARG A 336 8.19 22.56 5.39
CA ARG A 336 9.11 22.62 6.52
C ARG A 336 10.51 22.16 6.10
N HIS A 337 10.60 21.00 5.46
CA HIS A 337 11.89 20.36 5.15
C HIS A 337 12.61 21.00 3.96
N PHE A 338 11.87 21.50 2.97
CA PHE A 338 12.46 21.96 1.70
C PHE A 338 12.39 23.47 1.49
N ALA A 339 11.51 24.18 2.20
CA ALA A 339 11.38 25.64 2.10
C ALA A 339 11.63 26.36 3.44
N GLY A 340 11.95 25.63 4.51
CA GLY A 340 12.34 26.21 5.81
C GLY A 340 11.22 27.01 6.51
N VAL A 341 9.94 26.76 6.19
CA VAL A 341 8.85 27.55 6.76
C VAL A 341 8.64 27.25 8.25
N ALA A 342 8.21 28.25 9.01
CA ALA A 342 7.74 28.05 10.37
C ALA A 342 6.47 27.19 10.36
N VAL A 343 6.40 26.22 11.27
CA VAL A 343 5.26 25.32 11.44
C VAL A 343 4.81 25.38 12.89
N ALA A 344 3.50 25.48 13.12
CA ALA A 344 2.92 25.40 14.44
C ALA A 344 3.33 24.08 15.12
N ALA A 345 3.62 24.14 16.42
CA ALA A 345 3.83 22.93 17.22
C ALA A 345 2.60 22.01 17.10
N GLN A 346 2.81 20.69 17.17
CA GLN A 346 1.69 19.77 17.25
C GLN A 346 0.86 20.16 18.47
N SER A 347 -0.45 20.37 18.30
CA SER A 347 -1.35 20.39 19.45
C SER A 347 -1.20 19.04 20.18
N PRO A 348 -1.13 19.03 21.52
CA PRO A 348 -1.03 17.81 22.32
C PRO A 348 -2.06 16.76 21.94
#